data_AF-A0A917VC31-F1
#
_entry.id   AF-A0A917VC31-F1
#
_cell.length_a   1.000
_cell.length_b   1.000
_cell.length_c   1.000
_cell.angle_alpha   90.00
_cell.angle_beta   90.00
_cell.angle_gamma   90.00
#
_symmetry.space_group_name_H-M   'P 1'
#
loop_
_entity.id
_entity.type
_entity.pdbx_description
1 polymer ?
#
loop_
_entity_poly.entity_id
_entity_poly.type
_entity_poly.pdbx_seq_one_letter_code
_entity_poly.pdbx_strand_id
1 'polypeptide(L)'
;MSTGESPDTAVAELRDQLATLSEALVEMRNQNRLLSTKIERVDATAARSAQGLDQFETALGVLADRMAENTGAATVTDTSPNTPEPSATAATAPGGRGVDQIDMEVLLDWVIANIGEWAQRKLPRSATSTANGAICWCSQWYEHPEAVTVLWSLRRAWLEAVVQPGAAMATYFRDYFYPLFGTLSNSAGPFYACTPETHDPDAKFIPVVPAILIP
;
A
#
# COMPACT_ATOMS: atom_id res chain seq x y z
N MET A 1 76.26 2.92 17.34
CA MET A 1 74.98 2.82 16.60
C MET A 1 74.30 4.16 16.69
N SER A 2 74.07 4.83 15.56
CA SER A 2 73.20 6.00 15.46
C SER A 2 72.87 6.24 13.99
N THR A 3 71.78 5.66 13.51
CA THR A 3 71.20 5.98 12.20
C THR A 3 70.35 7.23 12.38
N GLY A 4 70.95 8.39 12.15
CA GLY A 4 70.21 9.65 12.13
C GLY A 4 69.24 9.64 10.95
N GLU A 5 67.95 9.70 11.24
CA GLU A 5 66.90 9.92 10.24
C GLU A 5 67.24 11.22 9.48
N SER A 6 67.27 11.17 8.15
CA SER A 6 67.55 12.39 7.38
C SER A 6 66.37 13.34 7.54
N PRO A 7 66.59 14.64 7.81
CA PRO A 7 65.48 15.59 8.01
C PRO A 7 64.54 15.63 6.80
N ASP A 8 65.05 15.42 5.57
CA ASP A 8 64.24 15.34 4.36
C ASP A 8 63.33 14.10 4.33
N THR A 9 63.75 12.97 4.90
CA THR A 9 62.93 11.74 4.99
C THR A 9 61.76 11.95 5.94
N ALA A 10 62.03 12.45 7.16
CA ALA A 10 60.99 12.74 8.14
C ALA A 10 60.01 13.82 7.62
N VAL A 11 60.51 14.83 6.90
CA VAL A 11 59.66 15.85 6.26
C VAL A 11 58.85 15.28 5.08
N ALA A 12 59.33 14.25 4.38
CA ALA A 12 58.54 13.55 3.37
C ALA A 12 57.42 12.70 4.01
N GLU A 13 57.72 11.93 5.05
CA GLU A 13 56.72 11.14 5.78
C GLU A 13 55.60 12.02 6.36
N LEU A 14 55.97 13.12 7.03
CA LEU A 14 54.99 14.07 7.59
C LEU A 14 54.06 14.69 6.54
N ARG A 15 54.50 14.83 5.27
CA ARG A 15 53.65 15.31 4.17
C ARG A 15 52.65 14.25 3.72
N ASP A 16 53.07 12.98 3.67
CA ASP A 16 52.22 11.84 3.28
C ASP A 16 51.15 11.54 4.34
N GLN A 17 51.54 11.62 5.63
CA GLN A 17 50.62 11.59 6.76
C GLN A 17 49.62 12.76 6.71
N LEU A 18 50.07 13.99 6.39
CA LEU A 18 49.19 15.16 6.21
C LEU A 18 48.21 14.99 5.05
N ALA A 19 48.66 14.44 3.91
CA ALA A 19 47.80 14.15 2.77
C ALA A 19 46.69 13.15 3.15
N THR A 20 47.09 12.02 3.76
CA THR A 20 46.18 10.97 4.24
C THR A 20 45.14 11.51 5.24
N LEU A 21 45.58 12.33 6.21
CA LEU A 21 44.67 12.98 7.17
C LEU A 21 43.72 13.98 6.50
N SER A 22 44.18 14.71 5.46
CA SER A 22 43.34 15.64 4.73
C SER A 22 42.22 14.94 3.94
N GLU A 23 42.52 13.79 3.33
CA GLU A 23 41.53 12.96 2.63
C GLU A 23 40.50 12.37 3.60
N ALA A 24 40.96 11.81 4.73
CA ALA A 24 40.08 11.30 5.79
C ALA A 24 39.15 12.38 6.37
N LEU A 25 39.62 13.62 6.53
CA LEU A 25 38.80 14.75 6.97
C LEU A 25 37.77 15.18 5.91
N VAL A 26 38.12 15.15 4.62
CA VAL A 26 37.17 15.42 3.53
C VAL A 26 36.08 14.37 3.50
N GLU A 27 36.42 13.09 3.62
CA GLU A 27 35.43 12.00 3.61
C GLU A 27 34.55 12.02 4.86
N MET A 28 35.11 12.24 6.06
CA MET A 28 34.30 12.45 7.27
C MET A 28 33.33 13.65 7.10
N ARG A 29 33.74 14.72 6.42
CA ARG A 29 32.84 15.86 6.12
C ARG A 29 31.72 15.47 5.15
N ASN A 30 32.01 14.65 4.14
CA ASN A 30 31.01 14.14 3.19
C ASN A 30 29.98 13.25 3.91
N GLN A 31 30.45 12.35 4.77
CA GLN A 31 29.60 11.47 5.58
C GLN A 31 28.70 12.26 6.54
N ASN A 32 29.24 13.25 7.26
CA ASN A 32 28.43 14.12 8.12
C ASN A 32 27.37 14.92 7.34
N ARG A 33 27.69 15.39 6.12
CA ARG A 33 26.71 16.04 5.24
C ARG A 33 25.60 15.08 4.79
N LEU A 34 25.95 13.83 4.47
CA LEU A 34 24.98 12.79 4.12
C LEU A 34 24.10 12.37 5.32
N LEU A 35 24.65 12.38 6.53
CA LEU A 35 23.88 12.11 7.75
C LEU A 35 22.92 13.25 8.06
N SER A 36 23.32 14.51 7.88
CA SER A 36 22.44 15.68 8.04
C SER A 36 21.23 15.59 7.10
N THR A 37 21.43 15.36 5.79
CA THR A 37 20.32 15.26 4.82
C THR A 37 19.45 14.01 5.01
N LYS A 38 19.96 12.95 5.66
CA LYS A 38 19.15 11.81 6.11
C LYS A 38 18.28 12.17 7.31
N ILE A 39 18.83 12.89 8.30
CA ILE A 39 18.09 13.36 9.50
C ILE A 39 16.98 14.32 9.06
N GLU A 40 17.30 15.36 8.27
CA GLU A 40 16.33 16.30 7.70
C GLU A 40 15.16 15.59 6.99
N ARG A 41 15.44 14.51 6.25
CA ARG A 41 14.42 13.71 5.57
C ARG A 41 13.57 12.85 6.52
N VAL A 42 14.16 12.35 7.61
CA VAL A 42 13.43 11.63 8.67
C VAL A 42 12.52 12.59 9.43
N ASP A 43 13.03 13.74 9.86
CA ASP A 43 12.28 14.76 10.59
C ASP A 43 11.11 15.30 9.76
N ALA A 44 11.35 15.62 8.48
CA ALA A 44 10.29 16.02 7.55
C ALA A 44 9.25 14.91 7.30
N THR A 45 9.57 13.64 7.56
CA THR A 45 8.62 12.52 7.47
C THR A 45 7.86 12.34 8.77
N ALA A 46 8.52 12.41 9.93
CA ALA A 46 7.89 12.40 11.25
C ALA A 46 6.88 13.55 11.41
N ALA A 47 7.22 14.75 10.93
CA ALA A 47 6.33 15.91 10.93
C ALA A 47 5.05 15.67 10.09
N ARG A 48 5.16 15.05 8.91
CA ARG A 48 3.99 14.67 8.10
C ARG A 48 3.13 13.61 8.79
N SER A 49 3.74 12.62 9.45
CA SER A 49 2.99 11.61 10.21
C SER A 49 2.23 12.24 11.37
N ALA A 50 2.86 13.09 12.17
CA ALA A 50 2.21 13.80 13.28
C ALA A 50 1.02 14.65 12.79
N GLN A 51 1.23 15.46 11.74
CA GLN A 51 0.18 16.27 11.11
C GLN A 51 -1.00 15.41 10.59
N GLY A 52 -0.74 14.16 10.17
CA GLY A 52 -1.78 13.20 9.81
C GLY A 52 -2.60 12.73 11.00
N LEU A 53 -1.95 12.39 12.13
CA LEU A 53 -2.65 11.99 13.35
C LEU A 53 -3.54 13.13 13.89
N ASP A 54 -3.07 14.36 13.91
CA ASP A 54 -3.84 15.54 14.34
C ASP A 54 -5.12 15.72 13.49
N GLN A 55 -5.04 15.44 12.18
CA GLN A 55 -6.17 15.47 11.26
C GLN A 55 -7.18 14.34 11.52
N PHE A 56 -6.71 13.12 11.82
CA PHE A 56 -7.59 12.02 12.20
C PHE A 56 -8.31 12.27 13.53
N GLU A 57 -7.63 12.81 14.55
CA GLU A 57 -8.27 13.19 15.81
C GLU A 57 -9.35 14.26 15.59
N THR A 58 -9.04 15.28 14.79
CA THR A 58 -10.01 16.33 14.40
C THR A 58 -11.22 15.74 13.67
N ALA A 59 -11.01 14.82 12.73
CA ALA A 59 -12.09 14.18 11.97
C ALA A 59 -12.99 13.29 12.85
N LEU A 60 -12.40 12.56 13.80
CA LEU A 60 -13.13 11.75 14.78
C LEU A 60 -13.98 12.61 15.71
N GLY A 61 -13.50 13.79 16.13
CA GLY A 61 -14.29 14.75 16.89
C GLY A 61 -15.55 15.21 16.13
N VAL A 62 -15.39 15.66 14.88
CA VAL A 62 -16.51 16.09 14.01
C VAL A 62 -17.51 14.95 13.74
N LEU A 63 -17.05 13.69 13.68
CA LEU A 63 -17.93 12.52 13.58
C LEU A 63 -18.69 12.25 14.89
N ALA A 64 -18.05 12.40 16.05
CA ALA A 64 -18.68 12.23 17.35
C ALA A 64 -19.79 13.26 17.59
N ASP A 65 -19.54 14.54 17.30
CA ASP A 65 -20.53 15.61 17.40
C ASP A 65 -21.77 15.32 16.54
N ARG A 66 -21.57 14.95 15.27
CA ARG A 66 -22.67 14.58 14.35
C ARG A 66 -23.48 13.38 14.82
N MET A 67 -22.86 12.41 15.48
CA MET A 67 -23.58 11.27 16.08
C MET A 67 -24.41 11.71 17.30
N ALA A 68 -23.91 12.63 18.12
CA ALA A 68 -24.68 13.22 19.21
C ALA A 68 -25.89 14.04 18.70
N GLU A 69 -25.68 14.88 17.68
CA GLU A 69 -26.75 15.64 17.00
C GLU A 69 -27.85 14.70 16.45
N ASN A 70 -27.47 13.67 15.69
CA ASN A 70 -28.41 12.74 15.07
C ASN A 70 -29.19 11.88 16.10
N THR A 71 -28.60 11.60 17.27
CA THR A 71 -29.26 10.86 18.35
C THR A 71 -30.43 11.65 18.97
N GLY A 72 -30.39 12.98 18.91
CA GLY A 72 -31.47 13.85 19.41
C GLY A 72 -32.78 13.81 18.62
N ALA A 73 -32.80 13.18 17.44
CA ALA A 73 -33.97 13.18 16.54
C ALA A 73 -34.95 12.00 16.75
N ALA A 74 -34.61 11.00 17.56
CA ALA A 74 -35.37 9.75 17.66
C ALA A 74 -36.12 9.60 18.99
N THR A 75 -37.36 10.11 19.10
CA THR A 75 -38.13 10.05 20.37
C THR A 75 -39.65 9.83 20.20
N VAL A 76 -40.08 8.58 20.45
CA VAL A 76 -41.37 8.12 21.03
C VAL A 76 -42.72 8.27 20.27
N THR A 77 -43.42 7.12 20.12
CA THR A 77 -44.87 6.84 20.37
C THR A 77 -45.19 5.37 19.97
N ASP A 78 -46.29 4.68 20.32
CA ASP A 78 -46.92 4.37 21.64
C ASP A 78 -48.00 3.24 21.47
N THR A 79 -48.45 2.38 22.41
CA THR A 79 -47.81 1.55 23.48
C THR A 79 -48.78 0.42 23.97
N SER A 80 -48.30 -0.84 24.11
CA SER A 80 -48.93 -1.97 24.88
C SER A 80 -50.29 -2.58 24.37
N PRO A 81 -50.87 -3.64 25.00
CA PRO A 81 -50.32 -4.96 25.42
C PRO A 81 -51.23 -6.20 25.10
N ASN A 82 -50.67 -7.43 25.03
CA ASN A 82 -51.25 -8.65 25.66
C ASN A 82 -50.30 -9.89 25.68
N THR A 83 -50.74 -10.99 26.30
CA THR A 83 -49.94 -12.15 26.79
C THR A 83 -50.72 -13.48 26.60
N PRO A 84 -50.16 -14.71 26.77
CA PRO A 84 -49.03 -15.39 26.09
C PRO A 84 -49.41 -16.74 25.41
N GLU A 85 -48.38 -17.49 24.96
CA GLU A 85 -48.32 -18.98 24.85
C GLU A 85 -48.89 -19.68 23.55
N PRO A 86 -48.51 -20.94 23.23
CA PRO A 86 -47.37 -21.14 22.32
C PRO A 86 -47.57 -22.16 21.16
N SER A 87 -46.78 -22.07 20.08
CA SER A 87 -46.17 -23.23 19.37
C SER A 87 -45.38 -22.88 18.09
N ALA A 88 -44.43 -23.78 17.77
CA ALA A 88 -43.96 -24.16 16.42
C ALA A 88 -43.35 -23.10 15.45
N THR A 89 -42.02 -23.20 15.33
CA THR A 89 -41.31 -23.32 14.04
C THR A 89 -41.35 -22.14 13.06
N ALA A 90 -40.42 -21.20 13.27
CA ALA A 90 -39.59 -20.68 12.18
C ALA A 90 -38.16 -20.47 12.69
N ALA A 91 -37.17 -21.05 12.02
CA ALA A 91 -35.78 -20.67 12.28
C ALA A 91 -35.54 -19.31 11.62
N THR A 92 -35.32 -18.27 12.42
CA THR A 92 -35.09 -16.90 11.94
C THR A 92 -33.84 -16.89 11.05
N ALA A 93 -34.05 -16.81 9.74
CA ALA A 93 -32.97 -16.48 8.81
C ALA A 93 -32.45 -15.07 9.17
N PRO A 94 -31.13 -14.88 9.36
CA PRO A 94 -30.59 -13.54 9.61
C PRO A 94 -30.80 -12.68 8.36
N GLY A 95 -31.81 -11.80 8.43
CA GLY A 95 -32.11 -10.82 7.39
C GLY A 95 -31.00 -9.78 7.29
N GLY A 96 -30.68 -9.35 6.07
CA GLY A 96 -29.59 -8.41 5.81
C GLY A 96 -28.30 -9.11 5.38
N ARG A 97 -28.27 -9.65 4.16
CA ARG A 97 -27.01 -9.72 3.42
C ARG A 97 -26.59 -8.29 3.10
N GLY A 98 -25.77 -7.69 3.95
CA GLY A 98 -24.99 -6.52 3.56
C GLY A 98 -24.22 -6.87 2.29
N VAL A 99 -24.26 -5.98 1.29
CA VAL A 99 -23.35 -6.11 0.14
C VAL A 99 -21.93 -5.99 0.70
N ASP A 100 -21.04 -6.90 0.29
CA ASP A 100 -19.63 -6.87 0.68
C ASP A 100 -18.97 -5.65 0.02
N GLN A 101 -19.10 -4.49 0.69
CA GLN A 101 -18.63 -3.23 0.15
C GLN A 101 -17.11 -3.21 0.16
N ILE A 102 -16.52 -2.89 -0.99
CA ILE A 102 -15.07 -2.75 -1.12
C ILE A 102 -14.64 -1.51 -0.36
N ASP A 103 -14.05 -1.73 0.81
CA ASP A 103 -13.39 -0.70 1.59
C ASP A 103 -12.01 -0.42 0.96
N MET A 104 -11.87 0.78 0.38
CA MET A 104 -10.66 1.16 -0.35
C MET A 104 -9.47 1.44 0.55
N GLU A 105 -9.67 1.93 1.78
CA GLU A 105 -8.57 2.20 2.73
C GLU A 105 -7.99 0.86 3.20
N VAL A 106 -8.87 -0.03 3.63
CA VAL A 106 -8.54 -1.41 4.06
C VAL A 106 -7.98 -2.27 2.91
N LEU A 107 -8.29 -1.95 1.65
CA LEU A 107 -7.65 -2.55 0.48
C LEU A 107 -6.27 -1.96 0.18
N LEU A 108 -6.12 -0.63 0.22
CA LEU A 108 -4.86 0.08 0.00
C LEU A 108 -3.77 -0.43 0.97
N ASP A 109 -4.07 -0.45 2.28
CA ASP A 109 -3.15 -0.96 3.31
C ASP A 109 -2.76 -2.42 3.06
N TRP A 110 -3.73 -3.27 2.73
CA TRP A 110 -3.45 -4.69 2.48
C TRP A 110 -2.58 -4.89 1.22
N VAL A 111 -2.85 -4.15 0.14
CA VAL A 111 -2.05 -4.19 -1.10
C VAL A 111 -0.64 -3.67 -0.83
N ILE A 112 -0.46 -2.58 -0.08
CA ILE A 112 0.86 -2.06 0.29
C ILE A 112 1.65 -3.11 1.08
N ALA A 113 1.03 -3.71 2.12
CA ALA A 113 1.70 -4.65 3.02
C ALA A 113 1.99 -6.03 2.40
N ASN A 114 1.15 -6.53 1.49
CA ASN A 114 1.24 -7.91 0.98
C ASN A 114 1.72 -8.02 -0.47
N ILE A 115 1.59 -6.94 -1.26
CA ILE A 115 1.86 -6.95 -2.71
C ILE A 115 2.88 -5.87 -3.09
N GLY A 116 2.81 -4.68 -2.51
CA GLY A 116 3.58 -3.50 -2.91
C GLY A 116 5.08 -3.75 -3.04
N GLU A 117 5.73 -4.23 -1.97
CA GLU A 117 7.19 -4.48 -2.00
C GLU A 117 7.56 -5.64 -2.94
N TRP A 118 6.74 -6.69 -3.03
CA TRP A 118 7.01 -7.84 -3.89
C TRP A 118 6.86 -7.52 -5.37
N ALA A 119 5.78 -6.83 -5.73
CA ALA A 119 5.50 -6.38 -7.09
C ALA A 119 6.63 -5.45 -7.57
N GLN A 120 6.99 -4.43 -6.80
CA GLN A 120 8.08 -3.50 -7.13
C GLN A 120 9.42 -4.22 -7.40
N ARG A 121 9.71 -5.32 -6.68
CA ARG A 121 10.92 -6.14 -6.86
C ARG A 121 10.85 -7.09 -8.08
N LYS A 122 9.72 -7.15 -8.78
CA LYS A 122 9.45 -7.98 -9.97
C LYS A 122 9.23 -7.17 -11.27
N LEU A 123 9.12 -5.85 -11.19
CA LEU A 123 8.97 -4.97 -12.36
C LEU A 123 10.24 -4.93 -13.23
N PRO A 124 10.10 -4.66 -14.54
CA PRO A 124 11.24 -4.34 -15.39
C PRO A 124 11.93 -3.07 -14.89
N ARG A 125 13.27 -3.05 -14.84
CA ARG A 125 14.06 -1.87 -14.40
C ARG A 125 14.17 -0.78 -15.48
N SER A 126 13.19 -0.68 -16.37
CA SER A 126 13.17 0.24 -17.50
C SER A 126 11.74 0.44 -17.98
N ALA A 127 11.27 1.69 -17.97
CA ALA A 127 9.93 2.07 -18.40
C ALA A 127 9.64 1.79 -19.90
N THR A 128 10.68 1.56 -20.72
CA THR A 128 10.54 1.21 -22.14
C THR A 128 10.51 -0.30 -22.41
N SER A 129 10.58 -1.15 -21.39
CA SER A 129 10.80 -2.60 -21.53
C SER A 129 9.52 -3.45 -21.55
N THR A 130 8.51 -3.08 -22.33
CA THR A 130 7.32 -3.92 -22.58
C THR A 130 7.62 -5.14 -23.48
N ALA A 131 8.73 -5.11 -24.23
CA ALA A 131 9.02 -6.04 -25.33
C ALA A 131 9.24 -7.53 -24.96
N ASN A 132 9.52 -7.86 -23.69
CA ASN A 132 9.98 -9.20 -23.28
C ASN A 132 9.22 -9.77 -22.06
N GLY A 133 7.88 -9.81 -22.14
CA GLY A 133 7.05 -10.49 -21.12
C GLY A 133 7.20 -9.93 -19.70
N ALA A 134 7.44 -8.63 -19.60
CA ALA A 134 7.64 -7.95 -18.33
C ALA A 134 6.30 -7.71 -17.61
N ILE A 135 6.32 -7.81 -16.28
CA ILE A 135 5.17 -7.56 -15.40
C ILE A 135 4.78 -6.07 -15.48
N CYS A 136 3.57 -5.80 -15.96
CA CYS A 136 2.96 -4.47 -15.92
C CYS A 136 2.37 -4.20 -14.53
N TRP A 137 2.51 -2.98 -14.02
CA TRP A 137 1.87 -2.53 -12.78
C TRP A 137 1.68 -1.02 -12.83
N CYS A 138 0.46 -0.57 -12.56
CA CYS A 138 0.16 0.85 -12.40
C CYS A 138 0.36 1.27 -10.93
N SER A 139 1.10 2.35 -10.69
CA SER A 139 1.19 2.96 -9.35
C SER A 139 -0.16 3.52 -8.87
N GLN A 140 -1.03 3.94 -9.80
CA GLN A 140 -2.42 4.36 -9.58
C GLN A 140 -3.42 3.23 -9.88
N TRP A 141 -3.11 1.99 -9.46
CA TRP A 141 -3.95 0.81 -9.72
C TRP A 141 -5.41 0.95 -9.25
N TYR A 142 -5.69 1.83 -8.29
CA TYR A 142 -7.04 2.10 -7.78
C TYR A 142 -7.96 2.80 -8.80
N GLU A 143 -7.41 3.40 -9.87
CA GLU A 143 -8.19 3.96 -10.98
C GLU A 143 -8.65 2.88 -11.98
N HIS A 144 -8.20 1.63 -11.79
CA HIS A 144 -8.59 0.47 -12.59
C HIS A 144 -9.63 -0.39 -11.84
N PRO A 145 -10.93 -0.33 -12.19
CA PRO A 145 -11.98 -1.02 -11.44
C PRO A 145 -11.83 -2.55 -11.43
N GLU A 146 -11.27 -3.13 -12.50
CA GLU A 146 -10.91 -4.55 -12.56
C GLU A 146 -9.86 -4.90 -11.49
N ALA A 147 -8.79 -4.10 -11.38
CA ALA A 147 -7.75 -4.31 -10.36
C ALA A 147 -8.32 -4.20 -8.95
N VAL A 148 -9.17 -3.21 -8.66
CA VAL A 148 -9.86 -3.06 -7.37
C VAL A 148 -10.64 -4.33 -7.01
N THR A 149 -11.47 -4.85 -7.93
CA THR A 149 -12.27 -6.07 -7.67
C THR A 149 -11.43 -7.34 -7.51
N VAL A 150 -10.38 -7.51 -8.30
CA VAL A 150 -9.48 -8.68 -8.23
C VAL A 150 -8.62 -8.64 -6.96
N LEU A 151 -8.07 -7.47 -6.59
CA LEU A 151 -7.27 -7.30 -5.38
C LEU A 151 -8.13 -7.48 -4.12
N TRP A 152 -9.38 -7.01 -4.10
CA TRP A 152 -10.33 -7.29 -3.01
C TRP A 152 -10.62 -8.80 -2.89
N SER A 153 -10.80 -9.49 -4.02
CA SER A 153 -11.03 -10.94 -4.05
C SER A 153 -9.82 -11.73 -3.54
N LEU A 154 -8.60 -11.31 -3.90
CA LEU A 154 -7.35 -11.85 -3.37
C LEU A 154 -7.21 -11.62 -1.87
N ARG A 155 -7.51 -10.40 -1.38
CA ARG A 155 -7.52 -10.07 0.05
C ARG A 155 -8.45 -11.00 0.84
N ARG A 156 -9.66 -11.27 0.32
CA ARG A 156 -10.62 -12.20 0.94
C ARG A 156 -10.07 -13.63 1.01
N ALA A 157 -9.54 -14.17 -0.09
CA ALA A 157 -8.97 -15.51 -0.14
C ALA A 157 -7.72 -15.65 0.77
N TRP A 158 -6.93 -14.59 0.92
CA TRP A 158 -5.80 -14.54 1.86
C TRP A 158 -6.26 -14.57 3.32
N LEU A 159 -7.29 -13.79 3.67
CA LEU A 159 -7.87 -13.78 5.02
C LEU A 159 -8.48 -15.13 5.41
N GLU A 160 -9.06 -15.85 4.45
CA GLU A 160 -9.51 -17.23 4.66
C GLU A 160 -8.32 -18.18 4.85
N ALA A 161 -7.26 -18.05 4.03
CA ALA A 161 -6.11 -18.95 4.09
C ALA A 161 -5.19 -18.73 5.31
N VAL A 162 -5.08 -17.51 5.85
CA VAL A 162 -4.14 -17.19 6.95
C VAL A 162 -4.59 -17.75 8.31
N VAL A 163 -5.88 -17.99 8.50
CA VAL A 163 -6.43 -18.61 9.73
C VAL A 163 -6.46 -20.15 9.68
N GLN A 164 -6.14 -20.75 8.54
CA GLN A 164 -6.24 -22.20 8.31
C GLN A 164 -4.88 -22.90 8.48
N PRO A 165 -4.82 -24.05 9.17
CA PRO A 165 -3.56 -24.77 9.40
C PRO A 165 -3.04 -25.49 8.15
N GLY A 166 -1.73 -25.76 8.14
CA GLY A 166 -1.09 -26.60 7.13
C GLY A 166 -0.93 -25.90 5.77
N ALA A 167 -1.35 -26.56 4.69
CA ALA A 167 -1.05 -26.15 3.32
C ALA A 167 -1.97 -25.05 2.74
N ALA A 168 -2.86 -24.46 3.55
CA ALA A 168 -3.85 -23.48 3.09
C ALA A 168 -3.21 -22.27 2.40
N MET A 169 -2.16 -21.68 2.99
CA MET A 169 -1.45 -20.54 2.39
C MET A 169 -0.74 -20.90 1.07
N ALA A 170 -0.19 -22.11 0.95
CA ALA A 170 0.39 -22.60 -0.31
C ALA A 170 -0.67 -22.81 -1.40
N THR A 171 -1.87 -23.24 -1.00
CA THR A 171 -3.05 -23.37 -1.87
C THR A 171 -3.53 -21.99 -2.35
N TYR A 172 -3.62 -21.00 -1.44
CA TYR A 172 -3.90 -19.60 -1.79
C TYR A 172 -2.95 -19.07 -2.88
N PHE A 173 -1.63 -19.27 -2.69
CA PHE A 173 -0.65 -18.80 -3.67
C PHE A 173 -0.79 -19.49 -5.03
N ARG A 174 -0.97 -20.82 -5.03
CA ARG A 174 -1.08 -21.64 -6.25
C ARG A 174 -2.35 -21.35 -7.06
N ASP A 175 -3.51 -21.32 -6.40
CA ASP A 175 -4.81 -21.37 -7.08
C ASP A 175 -5.43 -19.99 -7.29
N TYR A 176 -5.07 -19.00 -6.46
CA TYR A 176 -5.65 -17.65 -6.50
C TYR A 176 -4.61 -16.58 -6.83
N PHE A 177 -3.53 -16.47 -6.04
CA PHE A 177 -2.59 -15.35 -6.17
C PHE A 177 -1.88 -15.30 -7.51
N TYR A 178 -1.12 -16.34 -7.87
CA TYR A 178 -0.33 -16.30 -9.10
C TYR A 178 -1.19 -16.21 -10.38
N PRO A 179 -2.34 -16.92 -10.51
CA PRO A 179 -3.22 -16.76 -11.68
C PRO A 179 -3.85 -15.36 -11.79
N LEU A 180 -4.41 -14.82 -10.70
CA LEU A 180 -5.11 -13.53 -10.74
C LEU A 180 -4.15 -12.35 -10.84
N PHE A 181 -3.05 -12.36 -10.07
CA PHE A 181 -2.00 -11.34 -10.21
C PHE A 181 -1.36 -11.40 -11.61
N GLY A 182 -1.09 -12.60 -12.12
CA GLY A 182 -0.57 -12.80 -13.48
C GLY A 182 -1.48 -12.26 -14.58
N THR A 183 -2.80 -12.24 -14.34
CA THR A 183 -3.79 -11.62 -15.25
C THR A 183 -3.70 -10.09 -15.19
N LEU A 184 -3.71 -9.50 -13.98
CA LEU A 184 -3.59 -8.04 -13.80
C LEU A 184 -2.28 -7.48 -14.40
N SER A 185 -1.18 -8.20 -14.21
CA SER A 185 0.16 -7.75 -14.64
C SER A 185 0.56 -8.19 -16.05
N ASN A 186 -0.36 -8.76 -16.83
CA ASN A 186 -0.10 -9.16 -18.20
C ASN A 186 0.02 -7.92 -19.12
N SER A 187 0.82 -8.03 -20.18
CA SER A 187 0.90 -7.04 -21.27
C SER A 187 -0.39 -6.89 -22.11
N ALA A 188 -1.44 -7.66 -21.79
CA ALA A 188 -2.80 -7.53 -22.29
C ALA A 188 -3.85 -7.38 -21.16
N GLY A 189 -3.40 -7.14 -19.92
CA GLY A 189 -4.26 -6.90 -18.75
C GLY A 189 -4.65 -5.42 -18.60
N PRO A 190 -5.40 -5.05 -17.54
CA PRO A 190 -5.85 -3.67 -17.31
C PRO A 190 -4.70 -2.65 -17.26
N PHE A 191 -3.51 -3.06 -16.81
CA PHE A 191 -2.34 -2.18 -16.74
C PHE A 191 -1.53 -2.05 -18.05
N TYR A 192 -1.99 -2.57 -19.21
CA TYR A 192 -1.15 -2.64 -20.42
C TYR A 192 -0.61 -1.28 -20.92
N ALA A 193 -1.41 -0.21 -20.77
CA ALA A 193 -1.04 1.16 -21.15
C ALA A 193 -0.23 1.89 -20.06
N CYS A 194 -0.15 1.33 -18.86
CA CYS A 194 0.49 1.96 -17.70
C CYS A 194 1.92 1.45 -17.49
N THR A 195 2.79 2.35 -17.04
CA THR A 195 4.11 2.03 -16.52
C THR A 195 4.13 2.26 -15.00
N PRO A 196 5.19 1.85 -14.28
CA PRO A 196 5.32 2.16 -12.84
C PRO A 196 5.37 3.68 -12.57
N GLU A 197 5.79 4.46 -13.57
CA GLU A 197 6.07 5.89 -13.52
C GLU A 197 4.97 6.73 -14.23
N THR A 198 3.99 6.11 -14.88
CA THR A 198 2.99 6.79 -15.72
C THR A 198 1.68 6.01 -15.78
N HIS A 199 0.59 6.64 -15.35
CA HIS A 199 -0.77 6.18 -15.60
C HIS A 199 -1.34 6.85 -16.87
N ASP A 200 -2.11 6.09 -17.65
CA ASP A 200 -2.94 6.59 -18.75
C ASP A 200 -4.43 6.53 -18.33
N PRO A 201 -5.07 7.65 -17.96
CA PRO A 201 -6.48 7.70 -17.61
C PRO A 201 -7.40 7.74 -18.85
N ASP A 202 -6.86 8.02 -20.04
CA ASP A 202 -7.59 8.02 -21.32
C ASP A 202 -7.59 6.64 -22.00
N ALA A 203 -6.97 5.63 -21.36
CA ALA A 203 -6.96 4.23 -21.78
C ALA A 203 -8.38 3.64 -21.83
N LYS A 204 -9.06 3.80 -22.98
CA LYS A 204 -10.48 3.50 -23.15
C LYS A 204 -10.84 2.04 -22.84
N PHE A 205 -11.45 1.85 -21.68
CA PHE A 205 -12.29 0.69 -21.37
C PHE A 205 -13.36 0.49 -22.48
N ILE A 206 -13.69 -0.76 -22.76
CA ILE A 206 -14.76 -1.10 -23.71
C ILE A 206 -16.09 -0.55 -23.14
N PRO A 207 -16.81 0.34 -23.84
CA PRO A 207 -18.00 0.97 -23.30
C PRO A 207 -19.13 -0.06 -23.14
N VAL A 208 -19.56 -0.28 -21.91
CA VAL A 208 -20.75 -1.08 -21.60
C VAL A 208 -21.99 -0.29 -22.00
N VAL A 209 -22.45 -0.46 -23.24
CA VAL A 209 -23.73 0.09 -23.70
C VAL A 209 -24.86 -0.68 -23.00
N PRO A 210 -25.69 -0.03 -22.15
CA PRO A 210 -26.80 -0.71 -21.51
C PRO A 210 -27.85 -1.10 -22.58
N ALA A 211 -28.41 -2.29 -22.48
CA ALA A 211 -29.32 -2.86 -23.50
C ALA A 211 -30.58 -2.01 -23.78
N ILE A 212 -30.91 -1.06 -22.90
CA ILE A 212 -31.98 -0.06 -23.06
C ILE A 212 -31.68 0.95 -24.19
N LEU A 213 -30.42 1.04 -24.66
CA LEU A 213 -29.96 1.97 -25.70
C LEU A 213 -29.61 1.28 -27.04
N ILE A 214 -30.05 0.04 -27.25
CA ILE A 214 -29.97 -0.63 -28.55
C ILE A 214 -31.29 -0.38 -29.30
N PRO A 215 -31.28 0.30 -30.47
CA PRO A 215 -32.48 0.63 -31.25
C PRO A 215 -33.00 -0.55 -32.10
#